data_AF-A0A7Y4ZNT5-F1
#
_entry.id   AF-A0A7Y4ZNT5-F1
#
_cell.length_a   1.000
_cell.length_b   1.000
_cell.length_c   1.000
_cell.angle_alpha   90.00
_cell.angle_beta   90.00
_cell.angle_gamma   90.00
#
_symmetry.space_group_name_H-M   'P 1'
#
loop_
_entity.id
_entity.type
_entity.pdbx_description
1 polymer ?
#
loop_
_entity_poly.entity_id
_entity_poly.type
_entity_poly.pdbx_seq_one_letter_code
_entity_poly.pdbx_strand_id
1 'polypeptide(L)'
;MRKFSAVTVTTVLFGTLAMVGIGITACSVSVTVTPADGGTDAAATPDSSSSDSGSSPDGCGAVDGCGKDASTEDVEPDVGVAYTVDSFKAASDTSLCDRMESCCGGLGSGGAPFNRANCGQNFGGGFENITAQLAIPGVSKDNIGVRRVAANACVQALTALSCLNAGIPGTEYKAAIASCYSALYGKVAAGGACHGDIECSPGNYCQGGFVSNTPGSRLGSYAPSGGTCAPLKALGDTCDVTDMASGDNCSTRGAAETGNYCNPVSLKCEPLLSVGSTCSSNLICANGACQYTDTGDVLCSTAVKDEYVCEAF
;
A
#
# COMPACT_ATOMS: atom_id res chain seq x y z
N MET A 1 -20.90 -26.59 55.19
CA MET A 1 -20.87 -27.35 53.91
C MET A 1 -20.76 -26.35 52.77
N ARG A 2 -19.54 -26.10 52.27
CA ARG A 2 -19.27 -25.15 51.18
C ARG A 2 -19.14 -25.95 49.88
N LYS A 3 -19.98 -25.65 48.89
CA LYS A 3 -19.93 -26.23 47.54
C LYS A 3 -18.81 -25.54 46.76
N PHE A 4 -17.84 -26.31 46.29
CA PHE A 4 -16.88 -25.89 45.27
C PHE A 4 -17.50 -26.16 43.89
N SER A 5 -17.58 -25.13 43.06
CA SER A 5 -17.87 -25.26 41.63
C SER A 5 -16.55 -25.52 40.89
N ALA A 6 -16.52 -26.60 40.11
CA ALA A 6 -15.40 -26.96 39.25
C ALA A 6 -15.30 -26.00 38.04
N VAL A 7 -14.10 -25.48 37.80
CA VAL A 7 -13.75 -24.76 36.57
C VAL A 7 -13.14 -25.78 35.61
N THR A 8 -13.83 -26.04 34.50
CA THR A 8 -13.32 -26.86 33.40
C THR A 8 -12.39 -26.01 32.55
N VAL A 9 -11.09 -26.31 32.57
CA VAL A 9 -10.09 -25.73 31.68
C VAL A 9 -10.05 -26.58 30.41
N THR A 10 -10.57 -26.03 29.31
CA THR A 10 -10.47 -26.65 27.98
C THR A 10 -9.15 -26.22 27.35
N THR A 11 -8.18 -27.13 27.33
CA THR A 11 -6.90 -26.95 26.65
C THR A 11 -7.12 -27.00 25.13
N VAL A 12 -6.93 -25.87 24.43
CA VAL A 12 -6.90 -25.84 22.96
C VAL A 12 -5.51 -26.25 22.50
N LEU A 13 -5.43 -27.42 21.87
CA LEU A 13 -4.23 -27.96 21.25
C LEU A 13 -4.01 -27.24 19.90
N PHE A 14 -2.99 -26.39 19.80
CA PHE A 14 -2.55 -25.84 18.52
C PHE A 14 -1.76 -26.92 17.76
N GLY A 15 -2.33 -27.38 16.64
CA GLY A 15 -1.68 -28.31 15.74
C GLY A 15 -0.51 -27.66 15.00
N THR A 16 0.66 -28.25 15.11
CA THR A 16 1.85 -27.95 14.30
C THR A 16 1.59 -28.32 12.84
N LEU A 17 1.50 -27.31 11.96
CA LEU A 17 1.56 -27.51 10.51
C LEU A 17 3.02 -27.81 10.12
N ALA A 18 3.26 -29.02 9.66
CA ALA A 18 4.52 -29.40 9.03
C ALA A 18 4.57 -28.82 7.60
N MET A 19 5.57 -27.99 7.31
CA MET A 19 5.89 -27.59 5.94
C MET A 19 6.48 -28.79 5.20
N VAL A 20 5.80 -29.25 4.15
CA VAL A 20 6.33 -30.21 3.18
C VAL A 20 7.13 -29.42 2.15
N GLY A 21 8.45 -29.64 2.13
CA GLY A 21 9.34 -29.08 1.11
C GLY A 21 9.10 -29.74 -0.24
N ILE A 22 8.58 -28.98 -1.20
CA ILE A 22 8.52 -29.37 -2.60
C ILE A 22 9.83 -28.89 -3.26
N GLY A 23 10.69 -29.83 -3.62
CA GLY A 23 11.88 -29.56 -4.42
C GLY A 23 11.49 -29.29 -5.87
N ILE A 24 11.75 -28.07 -6.35
CA ILE A 24 11.57 -27.70 -7.76
C ILE A 24 12.82 -28.10 -8.53
N THR A 25 12.65 -28.95 -9.54
CA THR A 25 13.70 -29.35 -10.49
C THR A 25 13.65 -28.38 -11.68
N ALA A 26 14.72 -27.61 -11.89
CA ALA A 26 14.80 -26.65 -12.99
C ALA A 26 15.03 -27.36 -14.33
N CYS A 27 14.10 -27.17 -15.29
CA CYS A 27 14.31 -27.50 -16.70
C CYS A 27 14.68 -26.21 -17.45
N SER A 28 15.94 -26.07 -17.82
CA SER A 28 16.42 -24.99 -18.70
C SER A 28 16.06 -25.29 -20.16
N VAL A 29 15.23 -24.45 -20.78
CA VAL A 29 15.12 -24.39 -22.26
C VAL A 29 15.63 -23.04 -22.75
N SER A 30 16.66 -23.08 -23.58
CA SER A 30 17.28 -21.93 -24.21
C SER A 30 16.37 -21.35 -25.30
N VAL A 31 15.91 -20.11 -25.14
CA VAL A 31 15.26 -19.36 -26.22
C VAL A 31 16.31 -18.51 -26.91
N THR A 32 16.50 -18.75 -28.21
CA THR A 32 17.39 -17.95 -29.05
C THR A 32 16.61 -16.78 -29.62
N VAL A 33 16.98 -15.54 -29.26
CA VAL A 33 16.38 -14.33 -29.84
C VAL A 33 17.14 -13.97 -31.12
N THR A 34 16.40 -13.76 -32.22
CA THR A 34 16.95 -13.26 -33.49
C THR A 34 16.76 -11.74 -33.53
N PRO A 35 17.80 -10.92 -33.76
CA PRO A 35 17.62 -9.48 -33.90
C PRO A 35 17.08 -9.14 -35.30
N ALA A 36 16.11 -8.22 -35.35
CA ALA A 36 15.64 -7.61 -36.58
C ALA A 36 16.36 -6.26 -36.77
N ASP A 37 17.23 -6.19 -37.78
CA ASP A 37 17.74 -4.94 -38.34
C ASP A 37 16.76 -4.40 -39.41
N GLY A 38 16.62 -3.08 -39.51
CA GLY A 38 16.23 -2.47 -40.79
C GLY A 38 15.59 -1.08 -40.77
N GLY A 39 16.44 -0.04 -40.79
CA GLY A 39 16.24 1.22 -41.55
C GLY A 39 15.34 2.30 -40.93
N THR A 40 15.50 3.60 -41.21
CA THR A 40 16.47 4.36 -42.02
C THR A 40 16.26 5.85 -41.67
N ASP A 41 17.32 6.64 -41.72
CA ASP A 41 17.33 8.09 -41.48
C ASP A 41 16.55 8.90 -42.54
N ALA A 42 15.94 10.02 -42.13
CA ALA A 42 15.73 11.20 -42.98
C ALA A 42 15.53 12.48 -42.16
N ALA A 43 16.00 13.58 -42.74
CA ALA A 43 16.48 14.79 -42.06
C ALA A 43 15.44 15.88 -41.75
N ALA A 44 15.92 16.79 -40.90
CA ALA A 44 15.43 18.09 -40.43
C ALA A 44 14.76 19.04 -41.44
N THR A 45 13.93 19.97 -40.93
CA THR A 45 14.11 21.45 -41.03
C THR A 45 13.02 22.21 -40.20
N PRO A 46 13.19 23.53 -39.92
CA PRO A 46 12.81 24.14 -38.63
C PRO A 46 11.70 25.20 -38.68
N ASP A 47 11.34 25.63 -37.46
CA ASP A 47 10.86 26.94 -36.99
C ASP A 47 9.52 27.51 -37.50
N SER A 48 8.64 27.82 -36.54
CA SER A 48 7.55 28.78 -36.67
C SER A 48 7.13 29.21 -35.27
N SER A 49 7.58 30.41 -34.92
CA SER A 49 7.13 31.21 -33.79
C SER A 49 5.69 31.68 -34.03
N SER A 50 4.82 31.46 -33.04
CA SER A 50 3.58 32.22 -32.86
C SER A 50 3.39 32.52 -31.38
N SER A 51 3.67 33.76 -31.04
CA SER A 51 3.25 34.42 -29.82
C SER A 51 1.76 34.72 -29.90
N ASP A 52 0.97 34.23 -28.95
CA ASP A 52 -0.34 34.78 -28.66
C ASP A 52 -0.56 34.87 -27.15
N SER A 53 -0.92 36.08 -26.73
CA SER A 53 -1.14 36.49 -25.35
C SER A 53 -2.61 36.31 -25.02
N GLY A 54 -2.92 35.50 -24.01
CA GLY A 54 -4.28 35.31 -23.50
C GLY A 54 -4.26 35.06 -22.00
N SER A 55 -4.92 35.95 -21.26
CA SER A 55 -4.95 36.06 -19.79
C SER A 55 -5.61 34.88 -19.05
N SER A 56 -5.04 34.54 -17.88
CA SER A 56 -5.58 33.89 -16.64
C SER A 56 -6.74 32.87 -16.71
N PRO A 57 -6.66 31.75 -15.96
CA PRO A 57 -6.71 31.79 -14.49
C PRO A 57 -5.63 30.98 -13.77
N ASP A 58 -5.45 31.28 -12.50
CA ASP A 58 -4.40 30.82 -11.60
C ASP A 58 -4.22 29.29 -11.61
N GLY A 59 -3.24 28.85 -12.39
CA GLY A 59 -2.79 27.46 -12.41
C GLY A 59 -1.79 27.22 -11.29
N CYS A 60 -2.21 26.44 -10.29
CA CYS A 60 -1.30 25.70 -9.42
C CYS A 60 -0.36 24.85 -10.29
N GLY A 61 0.89 25.29 -10.43
CA GLY A 61 1.93 24.57 -11.14
C GLY A 61 2.23 23.23 -10.48
N ALA A 62 2.49 22.22 -11.29
CA ALA A 62 2.84 20.87 -10.87
C ALA A 62 4.26 20.82 -10.29
N VAL A 63 4.45 21.31 -9.07
CA VAL A 63 5.46 20.91 -8.06
C VAL A 63 5.21 21.79 -6.84
N ASP A 64 5.12 21.15 -5.67
CA ASP A 64 4.93 21.74 -4.34
C ASP A 64 3.57 22.40 -4.01
N GLY A 65 2.70 21.59 -3.40
CA GLY A 65 1.94 22.04 -2.24
C GLY A 65 0.91 23.14 -2.43
N CYS A 66 0.01 23.02 -3.43
CA CYS A 66 -1.29 23.68 -3.27
C CYS A 66 -2.01 23.02 -2.10
N GLY A 67 -1.89 23.65 -0.93
CA GLY A 67 -2.51 23.24 0.31
C GLY A 67 -4.01 23.15 0.11
N LYS A 68 -4.48 21.94 -0.17
CA LYS A 68 -5.87 21.57 0.10
C LYS A 68 -6.06 21.81 1.60
N ASP A 69 -7.00 22.68 1.94
CA ASP A 69 -7.35 22.92 3.33
C ASP A 69 -7.78 21.58 3.93
N ALA A 70 -6.88 20.96 4.69
CA ALA A 70 -6.98 19.58 5.13
C ALA A 70 -8.11 19.35 6.16
N SER A 71 -8.86 20.41 6.49
CA SER A 71 -9.75 20.49 7.63
C SER A 71 -11.24 20.59 7.30
N THR A 72 -11.62 20.84 6.04
CA THR A 72 -13.03 20.82 5.64
C THR A 72 -13.31 19.54 4.86
N GLU A 73 -14.42 18.87 5.19
CA GLU A 73 -15.05 17.96 4.23
C GLU A 73 -15.19 18.78 2.96
N ASP A 74 -14.31 18.57 1.98
CA ASP A 74 -14.56 19.06 0.63
C ASP A 74 -15.95 18.52 0.32
N VAL A 75 -16.92 19.42 0.27
CA VAL A 75 -18.25 19.14 -0.27
C VAL A 75 -18.02 19.02 -1.77
N GLU A 76 -17.30 17.97 -2.16
CA GLU A 76 -17.17 17.59 -3.55
C GLU A 76 -18.59 17.34 -4.05
N PRO A 77 -18.91 17.80 -5.26
CA PRO A 77 -20.21 17.53 -5.86
C PRO A 77 -20.48 16.03 -5.77
N ASP A 78 -21.72 15.68 -5.41
CA ASP A 78 -22.14 14.31 -5.12
C ASP A 78 -22.21 13.44 -6.40
N VAL A 79 -21.07 13.22 -7.02
CA VAL A 79 -20.89 12.39 -8.22
C VAL A 79 -20.08 11.17 -7.81
N GLY A 80 -20.77 10.05 -7.59
CA GLY A 80 -20.15 8.75 -7.34
C GLY A 80 -20.92 7.89 -6.33
N VAL A 81 -20.41 6.67 -6.10
CA VAL A 81 -20.93 5.81 -5.04
C VAL A 81 -20.56 6.39 -3.68
N ALA A 82 -21.55 6.56 -2.81
CA ALA A 82 -21.31 6.97 -1.43
C ALA A 82 -20.79 5.76 -0.63
N TYR A 83 -19.54 5.85 -0.18
CA TYR A 83 -18.91 4.80 0.63
C TYR A 83 -18.88 5.17 2.12
N THR A 84 -19.29 4.23 2.97
CA THR A 84 -18.79 4.12 4.35
C THR A 84 -17.40 3.47 4.35
N VAL A 85 -16.65 3.58 5.45
CA VAL A 85 -15.33 2.93 5.61
C VAL A 85 -15.41 1.43 5.29
N ASP A 86 -16.44 0.73 5.81
CA ASP A 86 -16.62 -0.70 5.59
C ASP A 86 -16.99 -1.05 4.15
N SER A 87 -17.87 -0.25 3.54
CA SER A 87 -18.24 -0.48 2.14
C SER A 87 -17.11 -0.16 1.16
N PHE A 88 -16.25 0.83 1.47
CA PHE A 88 -15.05 1.11 0.68
C PHE A 88 -14.07 -0.04 0.76
N LYS A 89 -13.78 -0.53 1.97
CA LYS A 89 -12.92 -1.71 2.18
C LYS A 89 -13.43 -2.91 1.37
N ALA A 90 -14.72 -3.23 1.51
CA ALA A 90 -15.32 -4.34 0.77
C ALA A 90 -15.22 -4.14 -0.75
N ALA A 91 -15.43 -2.91 -1.25
CA ALA A 91 -15.32 -2.59 -2.67
C ALA A 91 -13.88 -2.69 -3.19
N SER A 92 -12.87 -2.21 -2.44
CA SER A 92 -11.47 -2.34 -2.82
C SER A 92 -11.02 -3.80 -2.86
N ASP A 93 -11.38 -4.59 -1.84
CA ASP A 93 -11.02 -6.00 -1.75
C ASP A 93 -11.65 -6.80 -2.91
N THR A 94 -12.95 -6.55 -3.17
CA THR A 94 -13.69 -7.18 -4.26
C THR A 94 -13.07 -6.83 -5.61
N SER A 95 -12.79 -5.56 -5.86
CA SER A 95 -12.25 -5.09 -7.15
C SER A 95 -10.87 -5.67 -7.44
N LEU A 96 -10.02 -5.74 -6.42
CA LEU A 96 -8.71 -6.37 -6.52
C LEU A 96 -8.84 -7.88 -6.82
N CYS A 97 -9.67 -8.60 -6.06
CA CYS A 97 -9.83 -10.03 -6.27
C CYS A 97 -10.48 -10.37 -7.62
N ASP A 98 -11.46 -9.60 -8.07
CA ASP A 98 -12.07 -9.75 -9.39
C ASP A 98 -11.04 -9.50 -10.49
N ARG A 99 -10.16 -8.52 -10.30
CA ARG A 99 -9.07 -8.26 -11.23
C ARG A 99 -8.08 -9.44 -11.27
N MET A 100 -7.66 -9.96 -10.13
CA MET A 100 -6.77 -11.11 -10.05
C MET A 100 -7.40 -12.36 -10.68
N GLU A 101 -8.68 -12.62 -10.39
CA GLU A 101 -9.44 -13.71 -11.03
C GLU A 101 -9.42 -13.59 -12.56
N SER A 102 -9.66 -12.39 -13.10
CA SER A 102 -9.63 -12.14 -14.55
C SER A 102 -8.23 -12.37 -15.16
N CYS A 103 -7.17 -12.05 -14.41
CA CYS A 103 -5.79 -12.23 -14.84
C CYS A 103 -5.36 -13.70 -14.81
N CYS A 104 -5.85 -14.46 -13.83
CA CYS A 104 -5.51 -15.88 -13.66
C CYS A 104 -6.35 -16.80 -14.55
N GLY A 105 -7.58 -16.41 -14.91
CA GLY A 105 -8.48 -17.18 -15.78
C GLY A 105 -7.96 -17.43 -17.20
N GLY A 106 -6.90 -16.72 -17.63
CA GLY A 106 -6.22 -16.93 -18.92
C GLY A 106 -5.08 -17.96 -18.91
N LEU A 107 -4.66 -18.46 -17.74
CA LEU A 107 -3.59 -19.43 -17.61
C LEU A 107 -4.13 -20.84 -17.93
N GLY A 108 -4.13 -21.21 -19.21
CA GLY A 108 -4.83 -22.39 -19.73
C GLY A 108 -4.62 -23.68 -18.94
N SER A 109 -5.73 -24.40 -18.66
CA SER A 109 -5.92 -25.83 -18.29
C SER A 109 -4.96 -26.58 -17.35
N GLY A 110 -3.87 -25.99 -16.86
CA GLY A 110 -2.85 -26.66 -16.03
C GLY A 110 -2.55 -25.98 -14.69
N GLY A 111 -3.05 -24.76 -14.47
CA GLY A 111 -2.94 -24.05 -13.18
C GLY A 111 -4.05 -24.43 -12.21
N ALA A 112 -3.79 -24.25 -10.90
CA ALA A 112 -4.83 -24.34 -9.88
C ALA A 112 -5.94 -23.30 -10.14
N PRO A 113 -7.21 -23.60 -9.83
CA PRO A 113 -8.29 -22.64 -9.99
C PRO A 113 -8.17 -21.52 -8.96
N PHE A 114 -8.41 -20.27 -9.39
CA PHE A 114 -8.40 -19.11 -8.50
C PHE A 114 -9.34 -19.26 -7.30
N ASN A 115 -8.82 -19.21 -6.08
CA ASN A 115 -9.58 -19.24 -4.84
C ASN A 115 -9.84 -17.82 -4.33
N ARG A 116 -11.03 -17.32 -4.68
CA ARG A 116 -11.49 -16.00 -4.23
C ARG A 116 -11.52 -15.84 -2.71
N ALA A 117 -11.80 -16.91 -1.95
CA ALA A 117 -11.77 -16.84 -0.50
C ALA A 117 -10.34 -16.64 0.03
N ASN A 118 -9.34 -17.26 -0.60
CA ASN A 118 -7.95 -17.05 -0.24
C ASN A 118 -7.45 -15.65 -0.63
N CYS A 119 -7.86 -15.13 -1.79
CA CYS A 119 -7.60 -13.74 -2.16
C CYS A 119 -8.10 -12.77 -1.08
N GLY A 120 -9.35 -12.91 -0.63
CA GLY A 120 -9.89 -12.08 0.45
C GLY A 120 -9.17 -12.21 1.80
N GLN A 121 -8.60 -13.39 2.12
CA GLN A 121 -7.79 -13.57 3.33
C GLN A 121 -6.44 -12.87 3.23
N ASN A 122 -5.75 -13.00 2.10
CA ASN A 122 -4.43 -12.40 1.89
C ASN A 122 -4.51 -10.87 1.77
N PHE A 123 -5.61 -10.35 1.20
CA PHE A 123 -5.90 -8.92 1.19
C PHE A 123 -6.84 -8.50 2.32
N GLY A 124 -6.84 -9.22 3.45
CA GLY A 124 -7.65 -8.87 4.62
C GLY A 124 -7.37 -7.46 5.17
N GLY A 125 -6.15 -6.95 4.99
CA GLY A 125 -5.75 -5.57 5.29
C GLY A 125 -6.09 -4.55 4.18
N GLY A 126 -6.66 -4.98 3.06
CA GLY A 126 -6.83 -4.20 1.83
C GLY A 126 -5.58 -4.24 0.93
N PHE A 127 -5.71 -3.68 -0.28
CA PHE A 127 -4.58 -3.48 -1.20
C PHE A 127 -3.47 -2.71 -0.49
N GLU A 128 -2.24 -3.26 -0.45
CA GLU A 128 -1.10 -2.67 0.26
C GLU A 128 -1.42 -2.24 1.71
N ASN A 129 -2.26 -3.00 2.41
CA ASN A 129 -2.63 -2.77 3.81
C ASN A 129 -3.31 -1.41 4.10
N ILE A 130 -3.91 -0.75 3.11
CA ILE A 130 -4.59 0.56 3.26
C ILE A 130 -5.61 0.62 4.42
N THR A 131 -6.18 -0.52 4.82
CA THR A 131 -7.19 -0.66 5.87
C THR A 131 -6.71 -1.50 7.05
N ALA A 132 -5.46 -1.95 7.10
CA ALA A 132 -4.97 -2.84 8.16
C ALA A 132 -5.11 -2.21 9.55
N GLN A 133 -4.93 -0.89 9.64
CA GLN A 133 -5.10 -0.15 10.90
C GLN A 133 -6.55 -0.14 11.43
N LEU A 134 -7.57 -0.47 10.62
CA LEU A 134 -8.95 -0.62 11.10
C LEU A 134 -9.13 -1.80 12.07
N ALA A 135 -8.20 -2.76 12.06
CA ALA A 135 -8.22 -3.92 12.96
C ALA A 135 -7.54 -3.64 14.31
N ILE A 136 -6.94 -2.46 14.49
CA ILE A 136 -6.27 -2.09 15.75
C ILE A 136 -7.33 -1.89 16.84
N PRO A 137 -7.19 -2.56 18.01
CA PRO A 137 -8.09 -2.33 19.13
C PRO A 137 -8.12 -0.86 19.56
N GLY A 138 -9.30 -0.26 19.57
CA GLY A 138 -9.52 1.14 19.98
C GLY A 138 -9.62 2.13 18.83
N VAL A 139 -9.20 1.77 17.60
CA VAL A 139 -9.40 2.64 16.43
C VAL A 139 -10.90 2.88 16.22
N SER A 140 -11.29 4.15 16.20
CA SER A 140 -12.68 4.56 15.99
C SER A 140 -12.94 4.85 14.52
N LYS A 141 -13.89 4.14 13.91
CA LYS A 141 -14.32 4.43 12.52
C LYS A 141 -14.98 5.79 12.38
N ASP A 142 -15.51 6.36 13.46
CA ASP A 142 -16.10 7.72 13.44
C ASP A 142 -15.04 8.80 13.20
N ASN A 143 -13.80 8.53 13.64
CA ASN A 143 -12.62 9.35 13.40
C ASN A 143 -12.06 9.22 11.98
N ILE A 144 -12.68 8.42 11.11
CA ILE A 144 -12.21 8.14 9.76
C ILE A 144 -13.29 8.60 8.76
N GLY A 145 -12.87 9.29 7.72
CA GLY A 145 -13.71 9.68 6.61
C GLY A 145 -13.32 8.97 5.32
N VAL A 146 -14.25 8.91 4.38
CA VAL A 146 -14.00 8.43 3.02
C VAL A 146 -14.14 9.59 2.06
N ARG A 147 -13.10 9.88 1.28
CA ARG A 147 -13.15 10.86 0.18
C ARG A 147 -13.78 10.19 -1.02
N ARG A 148 -15.02 10.56 -1.37
CA ARG A 148 -15.81 9.84 -2.39
C ARG A 148 -15.12 9.78 -3.74
N VAL A 149 -14.58 10.88 -4.26
CA VAL A 149 -13.90 10.87 -5.57
C VAL A 149 -12.65 10.00 -5.54
N ALA A 150 -11.83 10.11 -4.49
CA ALA A 150 -10.63 9.30 -4.33
C ALA A 150 -10.93 7.80 -4.13
N ALA A 151 -12.01 7.46 -3.41
CA ALA A 151 -12.46 6.09 -3.25
C ALA A 151 -12.91 5.45 -4.58
N ASN A 152 -13.68 6.19 -5.38
CA ASN A 152 -14.05 5.74 -6.72
C ASN A 152 -12.81 5.60 -7.62
N ALA A 153 -11.86 6.55 -7.56
CA ALA A 153 -10.61 6.48 -8.30
C ALA A 153 -9.76 5.26 -7.89
N CYS A 154 -9.71 4.93 -6.60
CA CYS A 154 -9.04 3.72 -6.11
C CYS A 154 -9.66 2.46 -6.69
N VAL A 155 -10.98 2.32 -6.57
CA VAL A 155 -11.70 1.15 -7.11
C VAL A 155 -11.45 1.01 -8.62
N GLN A 156 -11.54 2.11 -9.37
CA GLN A 156 -11.23 2.11 -10.80
C GLN A 156 -9.77 1.72 -11.09
N ALA A 157 -8.81 2.28 -10.36
CA ALA A 157 -7.40 1.95 -10.51
C ALA A 157 -7.16 0.44 -10.28
N LEU A 158 -7.75 -0.14 -9.23
CA LEU A 158 -7.64 -1.59 -8.94
C LEU A 158 -8.23 -2.45 -10.06
N THR A 159 -9.38 -2.06 -10.63
CA THR A 159 -9.97 -2.80 -11.77
C THR A 159 -9.16 -2.66 -13.06
N ALA A 160 -8.40 -1.57 -13.20
CA ALA A 160 -7.60 -1.29 -14.39
C ALA A 160 -6.16 -1.82 -14.30
N LEU A 161 -5.70 -2.25 -13.11
CA LEU A 161 -4.34 -2.72 -12.87
C LEU A 161 -3.92 -3.77 -13.89
N SER A 162 -2.74 -3.70 -14.47
CA SER A 162 -2.17 -4.76 -15.31
C SER A 162 -2.10 -6.08 -14.55
N CYS A 163 -2.00 -7.20 -15.27
CA CYS A 163 -1.96 -8.51 -14.61
C CYS A 163 -0.58 -8.80 -14.01
N LEU A 164 -0.55 -9.23 -12.74
CA LEU A 164 0.69 -9.49 -11.99
C LEU A 164 1.61 -10.52 -12.67
N ASN A 165 1.04 -11.52 -13.35
CA ASN A 165 1.81 -12.52 -14.11
C ASN A 165 2.57 -11.92 -15.31
N ALA A 166 2.02 -10.88 -15.94
CA ALA A 166 2.67 -10.13 -17.02
C ALA A 166 3.63 -9.05 -16.49
N GLY A 167 3.60 -8.77 -15.19
CA GLY A 167 4.30 -7.68 -14.53
C GLY A 167 3.51 -6.37 -14.63
N ILE A 168 3.16 -5.80 -13.47
CA ILE A 168 2.55 -4.47 -13.39
C ILE A 168 3.67 -3.44 -13.42
N PRO A 169 3.69 -2.48 -14.36
CA PRO A 169 4.64 -1.36 -14.32
C PRO A 169 4.60 -0.68 -12.95
N GLY A 170 5.76 -0.44 -12.33
CA GLY A 170 5.83 0.11 -10.98
C GLY A 170 5.09 1.45 -10.87
N THR A 171 5.21 2.32 -11.87
CA THR A 171 4.50 3.60 -11.92
C THR A 171 2.98 3.45 -11.88
N GLU A 172 2.45 2.41 -12.53
CA GLU A 172 1.03 2.09 -12.50
C GLU A 172 0.61 1.58 -11.11
N TYR A 173 1.40 0.67 -10.54
CA TYR A 173 1.17 0.15 -9.20
C TYR A 173 1.22 1.27 -8.15
N LYS A 174 2.21 2.15 -8.21
CA LYS A 174 2.35 3.33 -7.35
C LYS A 174 1.17 4.28 -7.48
N ALA A 175 0.66 4.50 -8.69
CA ALA A 175 -0.53 5.33 -8.90
C ALA A 175 -1.77 4.72 -8.23
N ALA A 176 -1.96 3.40 -8.33
CA ALA A 176 -3.04 2.70 -7.64
C ALA A 176 -2.91 2.80 -6.11
N ILE A 177 -1.70 2.62 -5.56
CA ILE A 177 -1.41 2.80 -4.13
C ILE A 177 -1.81 4.21 -3.70
N ALA A 178 -1.28 5.24 -4.36
CA ALA A 178 -1.54 6.64 -4.02
C ALA A 178 -3.04 6.96 -4.06
N SER A 179 -3.75 6.46 -5.09
CA SER A 179 -5.20 6.61 -5.21
C SER A 179 -5.93 5.97 -4.02
N CYS A 180 -5.57 4.75 -3.64
CA CYS A 180 -6.22 4.02 -2.55
C CYS A 180 -5.91 4.57 -1.16
N TYR A 181 -4.69 5.03 -0.92
CA TYR A 181 -4.37 5.73 0.32
C TYR A 181 -5.14 7.06 0.42
N SER A 182 -5.29 7.82 -0.68
CA SER A 182 -6.05 9.08 -0.65
C SER A 182 -7.55 8.93 -0.39
N ALA A 183 -8.10 7.71 -0.52
CA ALA A 183 -9.53 7.44 -0.32
C ALA A 183 -9.97 7.53 1.14
N LEU A 184 -9.08 7.24 2.09
CA LEU A 184 -9.35 7.32 3.53
C LEU A 184 -8.57 8.48 4.14
N TYR A 185 -9.19 9.18 5.10
CA TYR A 185 -8.52 10.23 5.86
C TYR A 185 -8.96 10.20 7.32
N GLY A 186 -8.05 10.51 8.23
CA GLY A 186 -8.38 10.71 9.63
C GLY A 186 -8.98 12.10 9.86
N LYS A 187 -9.81 12.21 10.89
CA LYS A 187 -10.48 13.44 11.32
C LYS A 187 -9.88 14.04 12.60
N VAL A 188 -9.04 13.28 13.30
CA VAL A 188 -8.42 13.73 14.55
C VAL A 188 -7.31 14.72 14.21
N ALA A 189 -7.49 15.97 14.61
CA ALA A 189 -6.49 17.01 14.45
C ALA A 189 -5.24 16.75 15.31
N ALA A 190 -4.14 17.44 15.01
CA ALA A 190 -2.93 17.40 15.82
C ALA A 190 -3.24 17.69 17.32
N GLY A 191 -2.63 16.92 18.21
CA GLY A 191 -2.87 16.92 19.66
C GLY A 191 -4.08 16.11 20.12
N GLY A 192 -4.97 15.68 19.21
CA GLY A 192 -6.12 14.83 19.55
C GLY A 192 -5.70 13.39 19.85
N ALA A 193 -6.51 12.68 20.65
CA ALA A 193 -6.25 11.29 21.01
C ALA A 193 -6.52 10.34 19.83
N CYS A 194 -5.68 9.33 19.67
CA CYS A 194 -5.75 8.34 18.60
C CYS A 194 -5.31 6.96 19.07
N HIS A 195 -5.65 5.92 18.33
CA HIS A 195 -5.17 4.54 18.49
C HIS A 195 -4.38 4.06 17.27
N GLY A 196 -4.56 4.68 16.11
CA GLY A 196 -3.76 4.45 14.90
C GLY A 196 -3.66 5.70 14.02
N ASP A 197 -2.65 5.74 13.16
CA ASP A 197 -2.41 6.83 12.21
C ASP A 197 -3.62 7.13 11.32
N ILE A 198 -4.41 6.11 10.98
CA ILE A 198 -5.61 6.23 10.16
C ILE A 198 -6.66 7.19 10.73
N GLU A 199 -6.64 7.44 12.04
CA GLU A 199 -7.54 8.39 12.70
C GLU A 199 -7.02 9.83 12.61
N CYS A 200 -5.72 10.02 12.39
CA CYS A 200 -5.09 11.33 12.34
C CYS A 200 -5.29 12.01 10.98
N SER A 201 -5.59 13.31 11.03
CA SER A 201 -5.71 14.14 9.84
C SER A 201 -4.44 14.10 8.98
N PRO A 202 -4.56 14.22 7.64
CA PRO A 202 -3.42 14.16 6.72
C PRO A 202 -2.24 15.04 7.16
N GLY A 203 -1.02 14.52 7.05
CA GLY A 203 0.18 15.19 7.56
C GLY A 203 0.47 14.95 9.04
N ASN A 204 -0.30 14.09 9.71
CA ASN A 204 -0.05 13.64 11.08
C ASN A 204 0.01 12.11 11.17
N TYR A 205 0.57 11.62 12.27
CA TYR A 205 0.62 10.21 12.68
C TYR A 205 0.24 10.07 14.16
N CYS A 206 -0.08 8.86 14.63
CA CYS A 206 -0.47 8.58 15.99
C CYS A 206 0.73 8.30 16.91
N GLN A 207 1.31 9.36 17.47
CA GLN A 207 2.46 9.26 18.36
C GLN A 207 2.09 8.55 19.68
N GLY A 208 2.83 7.49 20.01
CA GLY A 208 2.63 6.73 21.24
C GLY A 208 1.52 5.67 21.19
N GLY A 209 0.79 5.56 20.07
CA GLY A 209 -0.18 4.47 19.86
C GLY A 209 0.48 3.08 19.76
N PHE A 210 1.78 3.06 19.52
CA PHE A 210 2.60 1.86 19.43
C PHE A 210 3.71 1.94 20.49
N VAL A 211 3.81 0.91 21.32
CA VAL A 211 4.89 0.81 22.30
C VAL A 211 5.78 -0.38 21.96
N SER A 212 7.06 -0.09 21.69
CA SER A 212 8.09 -1.13 21.74
C SER A 212 8.35 -1.49 23.19
N ASN A 213 7.55 -2.39 23.76
CA ASN A 213 7.77 -2.90 25.12
C ASN A 213 9.02 -3.81 25.23
N THR A 214 9.75 -4.03 24.14
CA THR A 214 10.94 -4.88 24.10
C THR A 214 12.04 -4.18 23.32
N PRO A 215 13.14 -3.77 23.97
CA PRO A 215 14.32 -3.28 23.27
C PRO A 215 14.75 -4.28 22.18
N GLY A 216 14.73 -3.87 20.91
CA GLY A 216 15.08 -4.71 19.77
C GLY A 216 13.92 -5.50 19.14
N SER A 217 12.69 -5.42 19.64
CA SER A 217 11.52 -5.97 18.93
C SER A 217 11.09 -5.00 17.83
N ARG A 218 11.27 -5.43 16.57
CA ARG A 218 10.81 -4.67 15.40
C ARG A 218 9.28 -4.71 15.23
N LEU A 219 8.61 -5.63 15.92
CA LEU A 219 7.17 -5.70 16.00
C LEU A 219 6.74 -5.13 17.34
N GLY A 220 6.37 -3.84 17.36
CA GLY A 220 5.77 -3.22 18.53
C GLY A 220 4.49 -3.95 18.91
N SER A 221 4.22 -4.09 20.21
CA SER A 221 2.87 -4.43 20.65
C SER A 221 2.05 -3.15 20.64
N TYR A 222 0.83 -3.21 20.12
CA TYR A 222 -0.10 -2.08 20.19
C TYR A 222 -0.22 -1.59 21.62
N ALA A 223 -0.11 -0.27 21.83
CA ALA A 223 -0.31 0.33 23.13
C ALA A 223 -1.82 0.41 23.39
N PRO A 224 -2.38 -0.36 24.34
CA PRO A 224 -3.81 -0.29 24.61
C PRO A 224 -4.26 1.09 25.14
N SER A 225 -3.32 1.92 25.59
CA SER A 225 -3.58 3.28 26.09
C SER A 225 -3.83 4.32 24.99
N GLY A 226 -3.56 4.00 23.72
CA GLY A 226 -3.59 5.00 22.64
C GLY A 226 -2.43 6.00 22.70
N GLY A 227 -2.45 6.95 21.78
CA GLY A 227 -1.48 8.02 21.58
C GLY A 227 -2.15 9.36 21.26
N THR A 228 -1.36 10.29 20.71
CA THR A 228 -1.85 11.59 20.24
C THR A 228 -1.38 11.85 18.82
N CYS A 229 -2.25 12.43 17.98
CA CYS A 229 -1.87 12.81 16.63
C CYS A 229 -0.77 13.89 16.67
N ALA A 230 0.35 13.63 16.03
CA ALA A 230 1.50 14.53 15.94
C ALA A 230 1.89 14.74 14.47
N PRO A 231 2.52 15.87 14.12
CA PRO A 231 3.00 16.10 12.76
C PRO A 231 3.98 15.01 12.30
N LEU A 232 3.96 14.68 11.02
CA LEU A 232 4.97 13.79 10.43
C LEU A 232 6.38 14.34 10.64
N LYS A 233 7.32 13.43 10.86
CA LYS A 233 8.76 13.66 11.02
C LYS A 233 9.38 14.03 9.67
N ALA A 234 10.32 14.96 9.71
CA ALA A 234 11.01 15.44 8.52
C ALA A 234 12.19 14.54 8.14
N LEU A 235 12.72 14.73 6.94
CA LEU A 235 13.92 14.06 6.47
C LEU A 235 15.08 14.21 7.47
N GLY A 236 15.67 13.09 7.90
CA GLY A 236 16.78 13.03 8.84
C GLY A 236 16.39 12.94 10.32
N ASP A 237 15.12 13.17 10.66
CA ASP A 237 14.61 13.01 12.02
C ASP A 237 14.59 11.53 12.43
N THR A 238 14.77 11.29 13.73
CA THR A 238 14.68 9.94 14.30
C THR A 238 13.26 9.40 14.16
N CYS A 239 13.08 8.31 13.44
CA CYS A 239 11.81 7.64 13.23
C CYS A 239 11.66 6.39 14.13
N ASP A 240 10.45 5.84 14.24
CA ASP A 240 10.17 4.66 15.07
C ASP A 240 9.62 3.55 14.17
N VAL A 241 10.29 2.41 14.14
CA VAL A 241 9.96 1.27 13.24
C VAL A 241 8.73 0.47 13.67
N THR A 242 8.11 0.80 14.80
CA THR A 242 7.04 -0.02 15.41
C THR A 242 5.76 -0.07 14.60
N ASP A 243 5.72 0.59 13.45
CA ASP A 243 4.54 0.74 12.60
C ASP A 243 4.72 0.02 11.24
N MET A 244 5.50 -1.06 11.28
CA MET A 244 5.88 -1.94 10.16
C MET A 244 4.71 -2.48 9.31
N ALA A 245 3.46 -2.38 9.75
CA ALA A 245 2.34 -2.83 8.93
C ALA A 245 1.88 -1.76 7.93
N SER A 246 1.85 -0.48 8.33
CA SER A 246 1.15 0.56 7.56
C SER A 246 1.34 1.95 8.17
N GLY A 247 2.49 2.25 8.77
CA GLY A 247 2.66 3.57 9.33
C GLY A 247 4.10 3.87 9.58
N ASP A 248 4.38 5.11 9.32
CA ASP A 248 5.70 5.62 9.21
C ASP A 248 5.53 7.02 9.74
N ASN A 249 6.19 7.35 10.83
CA ASN A 249 6.10 8.72 11.28
C ASN A 249 6.72 9.69 10.25
N CYS A 250 7.36 9.20 9.19
CA CYS A 250 7.80 9.97 8.03
C CYS A 250 6.73 10.10 6.90
N SER A 251 5.64 9.32 6.91
CA SER A 251 4.53 9.41 5.93
C SER A 251 3.18 8.91 6.48
N THR A 252 2.06 9.57 6.16
CA THR A 252 0.73 9.19 6.64
C THR A 252 0.43 7.74 6.29
N ARG A 253 0.32 6.89 7.32
CA ARG A 253 0.08 5.45 7.19
C ARG A 253 1.10 4.72 6.29
N GLY A 254 2.35 5.19 6.23
CA GLY A 254 3.38 4.55 5.42
C GLY A 254 3.11 4.67 3.92
N ALA A 255 2.22 5.56 3.49
CA ALA A 255 1.85 5.71 2.09
C ALA A 255 2.93 6.37 1.24
N ALA A 256 4.03 6.82 1.87
CA ALA A 256 5.19 7.42 1.23
C ALA A 256 4.85 8.70 0.41
N GLU A 257 3.75 9.38 0.73
CA GLU A 257 3.29 10.58 0.04
C GLU A 257 4.20 11.79 0.27
N THR A 258 5.00 11.75 1.34
CA THR A 258 6.05 12.74 1.63
C THR A 258 7.35 12.50 0.83
N GLY A 259 7.45 11.38 0.12
CA GLY A 259 8.69 10.95 -0.53
C GLY A 259 9.75 10.42 0.44
N ASN A 260 9.38 10.17 1.70
CA ASN A 260 10.26 9.64 2.73
C ASN A 260 9.71 8.34 3.34
N TYR A 261 10.62 7.54 3.89
CA TYR A 261 10.29 6.38 4.70
C TYR A 261 11.19 6.27 5.95
N CYS A 262 10.75 5.56 6.98
CA CYS A 262 11.52 5.25 8.17
C CYS A 262 12.46 4.08 7.89
N ASN A 263 13.76 4.36 7.78
CA ASN A 263 14.76 3.32 7.56
C ASN A 263 14.93 2.48 8.85
N PRO A 264 14.70 1.16 8.79
CA PRO A 264 14.69 0.34 9.99
C PRO A 264 16.08 0.03 10.56
N VAL A 265 17.14 0.43 9.86
CA VAL A 265 18.54 0.28 10.29
C VAL A 265 19.04 1.56 10.94
N SER A 266 18.84 2.70 10.28
CA SER A 266 19.30 4.00 10.80
C SER A 266 18.33 4.62 11.82
N LEU A 267 17.08 4.15 11.85
CA LEU A 267 15.97 4.73 12.61
C LEU A 267 15.80 6.21 12.27
N LYS A 268 15.93 6.56 10.98
CA LYS A 268 15.73 7.92 10.48
C LYS A 268 14.78 7.95 9.30
N CYS A 269 14.08 9.07 9.15
CA CYS A 269 13.39 9.39 7.91
C CYS A 269 14.40 9.60 6.79
N GLU A 270 14.30 8.80 5.73
CA GLU A 270 15.17 8.82 4.56
C GLU A 270 14.32 8.89 3.27
N PRO A 271 14.87 9.33 2.13
CA PRO A 271 14.13 9.37 0.88
C PRO A 271 13.77 7.97 0.40
N LEU A 272 12.68 7.81 -0.35
CA LEU A 272 12.32 6.53 -0.95
C LEU A 272 13.45 5.93 -1.81
N LEU A 273 13.50 4.60 -1.82
CA LEU A 273 14.54 3.82 -2.47
C LEU A 273 14.44 3.88 -3.99
N SER A 274 15.58 4.08 -4.66
CA SER A 274 15.68 4.00 -6.12
C SER A 274 15.63 2.55 -6.63
N VAL A 275 15.33 2.37 -7.92
CA VAL A 275 15.44 1.06 -8.60
C VAL A 275 16.83 0.46 -8.38
N GLY A 276 16.88 -0.84 -8.06
CA GLY A 276 18.09 -1.60 -7.76
C GLY A 276 18.49 -1.62 -6.28
N SER A 277 17.87 -0.79 -5.43
CA SER A 277 18.11 -0.81 -3.98
C SER A 277 17.36 -1.96 -3.30
N THR A 278 17.96 -2.57 -2.27
CA THR A 278 17.30 -3.61 -1.46
C THR A 278 16.07 -3.05 -0.75
N CYS A 279 14.94 -3.73 -0.87
CA CYS A 279 13.66 -3.30 -0.31
C CYS A 279 12.97 -4.44 0.44
N SER A 280 11.95 -4.08 1.23
CA SER A 280 11.10 -5.01 1.98
C SER A 280 9.61 -4.80 1.73
N SER A 281 9.24 -3.77 0.96
CA SER A 281 7.85 -3.43 0.64
C SER A 281 7.81 -2.54 -0.61
N ASN A 282 6.71 -2.62 -1.34
CA ASN A 282 6.41 -1.74 -2.47
C ASN A 282 6.39 -0.26 -2.06
N LEU A 283 5.90 0.05 -0.86
CA LEU A 283 5.71 1.42 -0.37
C LEU A 283 7.02 2.21 -0.22
N ILE A 284 8.13 1.54 0.09
CA ILE A 284 9.42 2.22 0.31
C ILE A 284 10.21 2.44 -1.00
N CYS A 285 9.74 1.89 -2.12
CA CYS A 285 10.34 2.11 -3.43
C CYS A 285 9.76 3.36 -4.08
N ALA A 286 10.62 4.22 -4.63
CA ALA A 286 10.22 5.47 -5.29
C ALA A 286 9.27 5.24 -6.48
N ASN A 287 9.32 4.06 -7.08
CA ASN A 287 8.42 3.64 -8.15
C ASN A 287 7.34 2.64 -7.70
N GLY A 288 7.20 2.36 -6.40
CA GLY A 288 6.13 1.51 -5.86
C GLY A 288 6.30 0.02 -6.12
N ALA A 289 7.47 -0.46 -6.53
CA ALA A 289 7.65 -1.86 -6.90
C ALA A 289 8.90 -2.45 -6.24
N CYS A 290 8.68 -3.49 -5.43
CA CYS A 290 9.67 -4.25 -4.69
C CYS A 290 9.51 -5.72 -5.05
N GLN A 291 10.52 -6.33 -5.66
CA GLN A 291 10.40 -7.63 -6.31
C GLN A 291 11.61 -8.54 -6.03
N TYR A 292 11.35 -9.85 -5.93
CA TYR A 292 12.39 -10.86 -5.99
C TYR A 292 13.05 -10.90 -7.38
N THR A 293 14.36 -10.97 -7.38
CA THR A 293 15.20 -11.23 -8.55
C THR A 293 15.44 -12.74 -8.70
N ASP A 294 15.91 -13.16 -9.87
CA ASP A 294 16.28 -14.56 -10.14
C ASP A 294 17.41 -15.06 -9.23
N THR A 295 18.20 -14.14 -8.63
CA THR A 295 19.27 -14.45 -7.66
C THR A 295 18.76 -14.57 -6.23
N GLY A 296 17.47 -14.32 -5.98
CA GLY A 296 16.84 -14.37 -4.66
C GLY A 296 16.91 -13.06 -3.87
N ASP A 297 17.53 -12.02 -4.42
CA ASP A 297 17.56 -10.69 -3.80
C ASP A 297 16.20 -10.00 -3.96
N VAL A 298 15.78 -9.19 -2.98
CA VAL A 298 14.56 -8.37 -3.06
C VAL A 298 14.94 -6.91 -3.27
N LEU A 299 14.68 -6.40 -4.48
CA LEU A 299 15.12 -5.08 -4.92
C LEU A 299 13.95 -4.24 -5.43
N CYS A 300 14.07 -2.91 -5.33
CA CYS A 300 13.17 -2.02 -6.02
C CYS A 300 13.31 -2.26 -7.53
N SER A 301 12.21 -2.56 -8.21
CA SER A 301 12.18 -3.04 -9.60
C SER A 301 11.29 -2.15 -10.44
N THR A 302 11.45 -2.08 -11.76
CA THR A 302 10.56 -1.29 -12.63
C THR A 302 9.14 -1.85 -12.74
N ALA A 303 8.89 -3.04 -12.22
CA ALA A 303 7.58 -3.68 -12.21
C ALA A 303 7.37 -4.53 -10.94
N VAL A 304 6.11 -4.74 -10.56
CA VAL A 304 5.72 -5.77 -9.60
C VAL A 304 5.29 -6.99 -10.39
N LYS A 305 5.95 -8.12 -10.15
CA LYS A 305 5.56 -9.41 -10.72
C LYS A 305 5.45 -10.41 -9.58
N ASP A 306 4.34 -11.14 -9.57
CA ASP A 306 4.17 -12.30 -8.72
C ASP A 306 3.70 -13.45 -9.61
N GLU A 307 4.64 -14.33 -9.94
CA GLU A 307 4.40 -15.50 -10.79
C GLU A 307 3.52 -16.53 -10.10
N TYR A 308 3.50 -16.51 -8.76
CA TYR A 308 2.76 -17.45 -7.93
C TYR A 308 1.40 -16.89 -7.53
N VAL A 309 1.06 -15.65 -7.88
CA VAL A 309 -0.21 -15.03 -7.47
C VAL A 309 -1.43 -15.89 -7.83
N CYS A 310 -1.38 -16.55 -8.99
CA CYS A 310 -2.46 -17.42 -9.47
C CYS A 310 -2.39 -18.86 -8.94
N GLU A 311 -1.25 -19.27 -8.36
CA GLU A 311 -1.10 -20.56 -7.67
C GLU A 311 -1.40 -20.42 -6.17
N ALA A 312 -1.14 -19.24 -5.63
CA ALA A 312 -1.36 -18.86 -4.24
C ALA A 312 -2.84 -18.57 -3.98
N PHE A 313 -3.57 -17.96 -4.92
CA PHE A 313 -5.02 -17.78 -4.84
C PHE A 313 -5.69 -18.84 -5.66
#